data_AF-A0A423XB71-F1
#
_entry.id   AF-A0A423XB71-F1
#
_cell.length_a   1.000
_cell.length_b   1.000
_cell.length_c   1.000
_cell.angle_alpha   90.00
_cell.angle_beta   90.00
_cell.angle_gamma   90.00
#
_symmetry.space_group_name_H-M   'P 1'
#
loop_
_entity.id
_entity.type
_entity.pdbx_description
1 polymer ?
#
loop_
_entity_poly.entity_id
_entity_poly.type
_entity_poly.pdbx_seq_one_letter_code
_entity_poly.pdbx_strand_id
1 'polypeptide(L)'
;MGSCMSKNSEETEQKKRSQKIDKDLEEDSKRLRRECKILLLGSGESGKSTIVKQMKIIHLKGYSDDELYNYRPTVFKNLIECAKAVINAMRQFDIEPANEEMKAYCDYILEYSVESGPQALMDPKVGDAVQAIWADPARAQLLERQTEFYLMDSAEYFFENAQRIVRPDYLPSEMDVLRARTKTTGIYETRFQMGQLSIHMFDVGGQRSERKKWIHCFENVTSIIFCVALSEYDQVLLEESSQNRMMESLLLFDSVVNSRWFVRTSIILFLNKVDIFKQKLSRSPLGNYFPDYSGGNDVQKAAKYLLWRFNQVNRAYLNLYPHLTQATDTSNIRLVFAAVKETILNNALKDSGIL
;
A
#
# COMPACT_ATOMS: atom_id res chain seq x y z
N MET A 1 -72.33 10.95 6.89
CA MET A 1 -71.53 10.43 5.76
C MET A 1 -70.17 11.12 5.80
N GLY A 2 -69.09 10.37 6.00
CA GLY A 2 -67.72 10.91 5.95
C GLY A 2 -66.71 10.02 6.67
N SER A 3 -65.66 9.63 5.94
CA SER A 3 -64.38 9.06 6.43
C SER A 3 -64.32 7.61 6.94
N CYS A 4 -64.44 6.64 6.02
CA CYS A 4 -63.88 5.28 6.20
C CYS A 4 -63.04 4.77 5.00
N MET A 5 -62.84 5.55 3.94
CA MET A 5 -62.05 5.10 2.77
C MET A 5 -60.55 5.42 2.83
N SER A 6 -60.13 6.41 3.62
CA SER A 6 -58.71 6.84 3.68
C SER A 6 -57.79 5.85 4.40
N LYS A 7 -58.29 5.13 5.42
CA LYS A 7 -57.48 4.15 6.17
C LYS A 7 -57.09 2.94 5.32
N ASN A 8 -57.99 2.44 4.47
CA ASN A 8 -57.69 1.30 3.60
C ASN A 8 -56.68 1.64 2.48
N SER A 9 -56.70 2.87 1.96
CA SER A 9 -55.70 3.29 0.96
C SER A 9 -54.32 3.44 1.58
N GLU A 10 -54.23 4.04 2.77
CA GLU A 10 -52.96 4.18 3.50
C GLU A 10 -52.37 2.82 3.90
N GLU A 11 -53.18 1.89 4.42
CA GLU A 11 -52.71 0.53 4.74
C GLU A 11 -52.25 -0.23 3.49
N THR A 12 -52.94 -0.06 2.36
CA THR A 12 -52.56 -0.68 1.09
C THR A 12 -51.24 -0.10 0.56
N GLU A 13 -51.04 1.20 0.66
CA GLU A 13 -49.77 1.86 0.30
C GLU A 13 -48.62 1.45 1.21
N GLN A 14 -48.86 1.38 2.52
CA GLN A 14 -47.87 0.88 3.48
C GLN A 14 -47.47 -0.57 3.19
N LYS A 15 -48.43 -1.43 2.85
CA LYS A 15 -48.17 -2.82 2.47
C LYS A 15 -47.37 -2.92 1.18
N LYS A 16 -47.68 -2.10 0.17
CA LYS A 16 -46.88 -2.02 -1.08
C LYS A 16 -45.46 -1.52 -0.80
N ARG A 17 -45.30 -0.53 0.08
CA ARG A 17 -43.99 0.00 0.47
C ARG A 17 -43.18 -1.06 1.23
N SER A 18 -43.79 -1.79 2.15
CA SER A 18 -43.15 -2.91 2.86
C SER A 18 -42.71 -4.01 1.90
N GLN A 19 -43.60 -4.45 0.99
CA GLN A 19 -43.25 -5.47 -0.01
C GLN A 19 -42.12 -5.02 -0.93
N LYS A 20 -42.07 -3.73 -1.28
CA LYS A 20 -40.95 -3.17 -2.05
C LYS A 20 -39.65 -3.23 -1.25
N ILE A 21 -39.67 -2.83 0.02
CA ILE A 21 -38.50 -2.92 0.90
C ILE A 21 -38.04 -4.37 1.05
N ASP A 22 -38.95 -5.31 1.28
CA ASP A 22 -38.61 -6.74 1.41
C ASP A 22 -37.97 -7.29 0.14
N LYS A 23 -38.47 -6.88 -1.04
CA LYS A 23 -37.90 -7.25 -2.33
C LYS A 23 -36.51 -6.64 -2.53
N ASP A 24 -36.34 -5.35 -2.23
CA ASP A 24 -35.05 -4.66 -2.32
C ASP A 24 -34.02 -5.31 -1.38
N LEU A 25 -34.43 -5.70 -0.16
CA LEU A 25 -33.61 -6.43 0.81
C LEU A 25 -33.23 -7.84 0.32
N GLU A 26 -34.13 -8.56 -0.33
CA GLU A 26 -33.85 -9.89 -0.88
C GLU A 26 -32.85 -9.82 -2.04
N GLU A 27 -33.00 -8.82 -2.92
CA GLU A 27 -32.07 -8.56 -4.03
C GLU A 27 -30.69 -8.15 -3.52
N ASP A 28 -30.63 -7.23 -2.54
CA ASP A 28 -29.38 -6.83 -1.89
C ASP A 28 -28.71 -8.01 -1.17
N SER A 29 -29.47 -8.85 -0.48
CA SER A 29 -28.97 -10.06 0.17
C SER A 29 -28.35 -11.04 -0.84
N LYS A 30 -29.01 -11.26 -2.00
CA LYS A 30 -28.46 -12.08 -3.09
C LYS A 30 -27.18 -11.47 -3.67
N ARG A 31 -27.11 -10.15 -3.83
CA ARG A 31 -25.92 -9.45 -4.32
C ARG A 31 -24.76 -9.59 -3.33
N LEU A 32 -25.00 -9.30 -2.05
CA LEU A 32 -24.00 -9.39 -0.98
C LEU A 32 -23.46 -10.81 -0.79
N ARG A 33 -24.30 -11.85 -0.95
CA ARG A 33 -23.86 -13.25 -0.90
C ARG A 33 -22.89 -13.63 -2.03
N ARG A 34 -22.90 -12.89 -3.15
CA ARG A 34 -22.00 -13.11 -4.30
C ARG A 34 -20.78 -12.19 -4.27
N GLU A 35 -20.69 -11.31 -3.29
CA GLU A 35 -19.58 -10.37 -3.15
C GLU A 35 -18.40 -11.06 -2.46
N CYS A 36 -17.25 -11.08 -3.13
CA CYS A 36 -16.01 -11.60 -2.57
C CYS A 36 -15.33 -10.50 -1.77
N LYS A 37 -15.30 -10.66 -0.43
CA LYS A 37 -14.62 -9.72 0.46
C LYS A 37 -13.13 -10.05 0.51
N ILE A 38 -12.30 -9.08 0.12
CA ILE A 38 -10.84 -9.17 0.17
C ILE A 38 -10.31 -8.18 1.19
N LEU A 39 -9.54 -8.67 2.15
CA LEU A 39 -8.91 -7.83 3.17
C LEU A 39 -7.41 -7.68 2.89
N LEU A 40 -6.93 -6.45 2.75
CA LEU A 40 -5.51 -6.14 2.60
C LEU A 40 -4.87 -5.96 3.98
N LEU A 41 -3.94 -6.84 4.35
CA LEU A 41 -3.23 -6.78 5.63
C LEU A 41 -1.72 -6.65 5.41
N GLY A 42 -0.98 -6.25 6.45
CA GLY A 42 0.47 -6.08 6.41
C GLY A 42 0.95 -4.84 7.18
N SER A 43 2.25 -4.78 7.44
CA SER A 43 2.90 -3.67 8.16
C SER A 43 2.68 -2.31 7.47
N GLY A 44 2.96 -1.21 8.18
CA GLY A 44 3.02 0.11 7.54
C GLY A 44 3.94 0.07 6.32
N GLU A 45 3.58 0.77 5.25
CA GLU A 45 4.42 0.91 4.04
C GLU A 45 4.63 -0.37 3.21
N SER A 46 4.00 -1.50 3.56
CA SER A 46 4.18 -2.76 2.81
C SER A 46 3.60 -2.77 1.39
N GLY A 47 2.84 -1.73 1.01
CA GLY A 47 2.29 -1.54 -0.34
C GLY A 47 0.78 -1.77 -0.49
N LYS A 48 0.04 -1.99 0.60
CA LYS A 48 -1.43 -2.21 0.59
C LYS A 48 -2.19 -1.13 -0.20
N SER A 49 -2.02 0.14 0.16
CA SER A 49 -2.70 1.23 -0.53
C SER A 49 -2.27 1.36 -1.99
N THR A 50 -1.03 1.00 -2.33
CA THR A 50 -0.57 0.94 -3.73
C THR A 50 -1.32 -0.15 -4.51
N ILE A 51 -1.60 -1.30 -3.91
CA ILE A 51 -2.45 -2.34 -4.51
C ILE A 51 -3.87 -1.82 -4.77
N VAL A 52 -4.48 -1.09 -3.84
CA VAL A 52 -5.81 -0.47 -4.08
C VAL A 52 -5.76 0.52 -5.24
N LYS A 53 -4.73 1.37 -5.28
CA LYS A 53 -4.53 2.32 -6.39
C LYS A 53 -4.41 1.57 -7.74
N GLN A 54 -3.70 0.44 -7.76
CA GLN A 54 -3.65 -0.41 -8.96
C GLN A 54 -5.01 -1.01 -9.33
N MET A 55 -5.83 -1.42 -8.36
CA MET A 55 -7.19 -1.91 -8.66
C MET A 55 -8.04 -0.84 -9.31
N LYS A 56 -7.87 0.43 -8.91
CA LYS A 56 -8.54 1.55 -9.55
C LYS A 56 -8.07 1.74 -11.01
N ILE A 57 -6.77 1.69 -11.26
CA ILE A 57 -6.18 1.78 -12.62
C ILE A 57 -6.66 0.62 -13.51
N ILE A 58 -6.66 -0.60 -12.97
CA ILE A 58 -6.91 -1.81 -13.74
C ILE A 58 -8.42 -2.03 -13.98
N HIS A 59 -9.27 -1.74 -12.99
CA HIS A 59 -10.69 -2.12 -13.00
C HIS A 59 -11.69 -0.96 -12.93
N LEU A 60 -11.26 0.26 -12.60
CA LEU A 60 -12.15 1.42 -12.41
C LEU A 60 -11.82 2.61 -13.34
N LYS A 61 -11.26 2.33 -14.52
CA LYS A 61 -10.94 3.33 -15.57
C LYS A 61 -9.87 4.36 -15.15
N GLY A 62 -9.04 4.05 -14.15
CA GLY A 62 -7.98 4.96 -13.72
C GLY A 62 -8.48 6.13 -12.87
N TYR A 63 -7.73 7.22 -12.95
CA TYR A 63 -8.00 8.45 -12.23
C TYR A 63 -8.46 9.53 -13.21
N SER A 64 -9.50 10.28 -12.85
CA SER A 64 -9.87 11.48 -13.61
C SER A 64 -8.87 12.62 -13.35
N ASP A 65 -8.85 13.62 -14.24
CA ASP A 65 -7.99 14.81 -14.07
C ASP A 65 -8.24 15.51 -12.73
N ASP A 66 -9.50 15.61 -12.28
CA ASP A 66 -9.83 16.17 -10.97
C ASP A 66 -9.23 15.36 -9.81
N GLU A 67 -9.23 14.03 -9.92
CA GLU A 67 -8.64 13.16 -8.90
C GLU A 67 -7.12 13.27 -8.91
N LEU A 68 -6.49 13.28 -10.08
CA LEU A 68 -5.06 13.51 -10.25
C LEU A 68 -4.66 14.86 -9.66
N TYR A 69 -5.44 15.91 -9.94
CA TYR A 69 -5.23 17.25 -9.39
C TYR A 69 -5.27 17.26 -7.86
N ASN A 70 -6.19 16.51 -7.25
CA ASN A 70 -6.27 16.37 -5.80
C ASN A 70 -5.08 15.62 -5.17
N TYR A 71 -4.29 14.87 -5.94
CA TYR A 71 -3.04 14.26 -5.46
C TYR A 71 -1.86 15.22 -5.45
N ARG A 72 -1.95 16.36 -6.15
CA ARG A 72 -0.86 17.34 -6.29
C ARG A 72 -0.24 17.76 -4.94
N PRO A 73 -1.02 18.13 -3.89
CA PRO A 73 -0.44 18.52 -2.60
C PRO A 73 0.31 17.37 -1.91
N THR A 74 -0.15 16.14 -2.12
CA THR A 74 0.51 14.94 -1.55
C THR A 74 1.85 14.72 -2.22
N VAL A 75 1.93 14.82 -3.55
CA VAL A 75 3.18 14.67 -4.29
C VAL A 75 4.18 15.76 -3.90
N PHE A 76 3.74 17.00 -3.80
CA PHE A 76 4.58 18.14 -3.38
C PHE A 76 5.13 17.94 -1.98
N LYS A 77 4.27 17.55 -1.05
CA LYS A 77 4.67 17.21 0.31
C LYS A 77 5.69 16.07 0.33
N ASN A 78 5.47 15.00 -0.42
CA ASN A 78 6.41 13.88 -0.45
C ASN A 78 7.77 14.27 -1.05
N LEU A 79 7.80 15.08 -2.12
CA LEU A 79 9.04 15.59 -2.70
C LEU A 79 9.87 16.35 -1.66
N ILE A 80 9.25 17.32 -0.97
CA ILE A 80 9.93 18.11 0.07
C ILE A 80 10.31 17.27 1.28
N GLU A 81 9.44 16.38 1.77
CA GLU A 81 9.76 15.48 2.89
C GLU A 81 10.95 14.57 2.59
N CYS A 82 11.02 14.02 1.37
CA CYS A 82 12.16 13.21 0.94
C CYS A 82 13.44 14.04 0.89
N ALA A 83 13.39 15.25 0.31
CA ALA A 83 14.56 16.12 0.21
C ALA A 83 15.07 16.54 1.61
N LYS A 84 14.16 16.93 2.51
CA LYS A 84 14.49 17.23 3.91
C LYS A 84 15.08 16.02 4.64
N ALA A 85 14.57 14.81 4.41
CA ALA A 85 15.10 13.60 5.03
C ALA A 85 16.56 13.34 4.61
N VAL A 86 16.89 13.52 3.32
CA VAL A 86 18.26 13.44 2.80
C VAL A 86 19.17 14.47 3.47
N ILE A 87 18.77 15.74 3.51
CA ILE A 87 19.57 16.82 4.11
C ILE A 87 19.78 16.61 5.61
N ASN A 88 18.73 16.20 6.33
CA ASN A 88 18.83 15.90 7.77
C ASN A 88 19.76 14.71 8.04
N ALA A 89 19.74 13.69 7.18
CA ALA A 89 20.65 12.55 7.31
C ALA A 89 22.10 12.95 7.00
N MET A 90 22.34 13.81 6.00
CA MET A 90 23.68 14.38 5.76
C MET A 90 24.19 15.11 7.01
N ARG A 91 23.37 15.98 7.62
CA ARG A 91 23.72 16.68 8.87
C ARG A 91 23.94 15.72 10.05
N GLN A 92 23.12 14.68 10.19
CA GLN A 92 23.26 13.68 11.25
C GLN A 92 24.58 12.91 11.17
N PHE A 93 25.10 12.72 9.96
CA PHE A 93 26.31 11.94 9.69
C PHE A 93 27.53 12.81 9.43
N ASP A 94 27.44 14.12 9.67
CA ASP A 94 28.50 15.10 9.43
C ASP A 94 29.05 15.04 7.98
N ILE A 95 28.15 14.80 7.03
CA ILE A 95 28.45 14.78 5.59
C ILE A 95 28.24 16.19 5.03
N GLU A 96 29.33 16.87 4.74
CA GLU A 96 29.30 18.23 4.18
C GLU A 96 28.92 18.22 2.68
N PRO A 97 28.06 19.15 2.22
CA PRO A 97 27.83 19.37 0.78
C PRO A 97 29.11 19.76 0.05
N ALA A 98 29.19 19.48 -1.27
CA ALA A 98 30.43 19.67 -2.01
C ALA A 98 30.86 21.15 -2.15
N ASN A 99 29.94 22.11 -2.09
CA ASN A 99 30.23 23.53 -2.20
C ASN A 99 29.17 24.42 -1.48
N GLU A 100 29.47 25.72 -1.40
CA GLU A 100 28.59 26.73 -0.75
C GLU A 100 27.22 26.89 -1.46
N GLU A 101 27.15 26.64 -2.76
CA GLU A 101 25.88 26.68 -3.49
C GLU A 101 24.94 25.56 -3.04
N MET A 102 25.44 24.33 -2.93
CA MET A 102 24.66 23.21 -2.41
C MET A 102 24.26 23.41 -0.95
N LYS A 103 25.13 24.03 -0.14
CA LYS A 103 24.76 24.43 1.22
C LYS A 103 23.59 25.40 1.25
N ALA A 104 23.60 26.42 0.39
CA ALA A 104 22.48 27.34 0.24
C ALA A 104 21.19 26.66 -0.24
N TYR A 105 21.28 25.67 -1.14
CA TYR A 105 20.12 24.85 -1.53
C TYR A 105 19.59 23.99 -0.39
N CYS A 106 20.46 23.37 0.41
CA CYS A 106 20.07 22.60 1.59
C CYS A 106 19.29 23.47 2.58
N ASP A 107 19.82 24.67 2.90
CA ASP A 107 19.17 25.60 3.82
C ASP A 107 17.82 26.09 3.27
N TYR A 108 17.78 26.45 1.98
CA TYR A 108 16.53 26.82 1.30
C TYR A 108 15.46 25.72 1.38
N ILE A 109 15.81 24.45 1.08
CA ILE A 109 14.86 23.34 1.13
C ILE A 109 14.38 23.08 2.56
N LEU A 110 15.25 23.18 3.57
CA LEU A 110 14.88 22.98 4.97
C LEU A 110 13.87 24.01 5.46
N GLU A 111 14.03 25.27 5.05
CA GLU A 111 13.12 26.37 5.37
C GLU A 111 11.83 26.34 4.51
N TYR A 112 11.87 25.72 3.33
CA TYR A 112 10.74 25.67 2.42
C TYR A 112 9.53 24.96 3.04
N SER A 113 8.35 25.56 2.92
CA SER A 113 7.09 24.98 3.35
C SER A 113 6.13 24.90 2.17
N VAL A 114 5.50 23.73 2.01
CA VAL A 114 4.54 23.50 0.93
C VAL A 114 3.22 24.15 1.30
N GLU A 115 2.69 24.99 0.40
CA GLU A 115 1.35 25.55 0.56
C GLU A 115 0.29 24.44 0.60
N SER A 116 -0.74 24.66 1.39
CA SER A 116 -1.83 23.68 1.54
C SER A 116 -2.91 23.89 0.49
N GLY A 117 -3.44 22.79 -0.03
CA GLY A 117 -4.59 22.80 -0.93
C GLY A 117 -4.22 22.56 -2.41
N PRO A 118 -5.22 22.22 -3.24
CA PRO A 118 -4.99 21.73 -4.60
C PRO A 118 -4.51 22.81 -5.58
N GLN A 119 -4.70 24.10 -5.25
CA GLN A 119 -4.17 25.24 -6.02
C GLN A 119 -2.75 25.64 -5.63
N ALA A 120 -2.13 24.97 -4.65
CA ALA A 120 -0.76 25.23 -4.27
C ALA A 120 0.16 25.10 -5.48
N LEU A 121 1.08 26.06 -5.62
CA LEU A 121 2.16 26.00 -6.58
C LEU A 121 3.47 25.72 -5.85
N MET A 122 4.43 25.13 -6.57
CA MET A 122 5.80 25.02 -6.06
C MET A 122 6.66 26.09 -6.71
N ASP A 123 7.58 26.65 -5.92
CA ASP A 123 8.63 27.50 -6.45
C ASP A 123 9.50 26.65 -7.39
N PRO A 124 9.68 27.02 -8.67
CA PRO A 124 10.52 26.27 -9.61
C PRO A 124 11.95 26.03 -9.09
N LYS A 125 12.48 26.93 -8.24
CA LYS A 125 13.79 26.78 -7.60
C LYS A 125 13.89 25.51 -6.74
N VAL A 126 12.78 24.98 -6.23
CA VAL A 126 12.78 23.68 -5.55
C VAL A 126 13.24 22.56 -6.48
N GLY A 127 12.82 22.57 -7.75
CA GLY A 127 13.23 21.58 -8.73
C GLY A 127 14.74 21.57 -8.93
N ASP A 128 15.32 22.76 -9.07
CA ASP A 128 16.77 22.96 -9.24
C ASP A 128 17.53 22.49 -8.00
N ALA A 129 17.09 22.94 -6.81
CA ALA A 129 17.72 22.61 -5.54
C ALA A 129 17.70 21.09 -5.27
N VAL A 130 16.56 20.43 -5.47
CA VAL A 130 16.43 18.98 -5.25
C VAL A 130 17.31 18.19 -6.21
N GLN A 131 17.35 18.56 -7.49
CA GLN A 131 18.21 17.87 -8.45
C GLN A 131 19.69 18.09 -8.15
N ALA A 132 20.08 19.31 -7.78
CA ALA A 132 21.46 19.62 -7.39
C ALA A 132 21.89 18.82 -6.16
N ILE A 133 21.07 18.79 -5.10
CA ILE A 133 21.33 18.01 -3.89
C ILE A 133 21.42 16.50 -4.21
N TRP A 134 20.52 15.97 -5.05
CA TRP A 134 20.55 14.56 -5.42
C TRP A 134 21.71 14.20 -6.35
N ALA A 135 22.27 15.15 -7.09
CA ALA A 135 23.45 14.96 -7.92
C ALA A 135 24.77 15.17 -7.16
N ASP A 136 24.72 15.69 -5.93
CA ASP A 136 25.92 16.01 -5.15
C ASP A 136 26.76 14.74 -4.87
N PRO A 137 28.11 14.80 -5.02
CA PRO A 137 29.00 13.68 -4.71
C PRO A 137 28.84 13.12 -3.28
N ALA A 138 28.45 13.96 -2.31
CA ALA A 138 28.16 13.58 -0.93
C ALA A 138 27.07 12.51 -0.81
N ARG A 139 26.18 12.39 -1.81
CA ARG A 139 25.17 11.33 -1.88
C ARG A 139 25.78 9.94 -1.77
N ALA A 140 26.96 9.70 -2.35
CA ALA A 140 27.59 8.37 -2.30
C ALA A 140 27.87 7.94 -0.86
N GLN A 141 28.45 8.84 -0.05
CA GLN A 141 28.73 8.61 1.37
C GLN A 141 27.44 8.43 2.17
N LEU A 142 26.38 9.19 1.84
CA LEU A 142 25.08 9.04 2.48
C LEU A 142 24.45 7.66 2.20
N LEU A 143 24.54 7.18 0.97
CA LEU A 143 23.96 5.89 0.56
C LEU A 143 24.65 4.68 1.19
N GLU A 144 25.91 4.81 1.61
CA GLU A 144 26.59 3.78 2.41
C GLU A 144 25.93 3.59 3.78
N ARG A 145 25.28 4.64 4.31
CA ARG A 145 24.59 4.65 5.60
C ARG A 145 23.07 4.60 5.48
N GLN A 146 22.54 4.18 4.32
CA GLN A 146 21.10 4.19 4.04
C GLN A 146 20.24 3.37 5.04
N THR A 147 20.82 2.39 5.71
CA THR A 147 20.11 1.59 6.74
C THR A 147 19.95 2.31 8.08
N GLU A 148 20.70 3.40 8.31
CA GLU A 148 20.75 4.12 9.59
C GLU A 148 19.75 5.28 9.68
N PHE A 149 19.11 5.63 8.57
CA PHE A 149 18.07 6.65 8.54
C PHE A 149 16.88 6.20 7.71
N TYR A 150 15.74 6.83 7.94
CA TYR A 150 14.55 6.55 7.18
C TYR A 150 14.50 7.44 5.93
N LEU A 151 14.37 6.80 4.76
CA LEU A 151 14.07 7.44 3.49
C LEU A 151 12.89 6.73 2.85
N MET A 152 11.99 7.50 2.24
CA MET A 152 10.87 6.93 1.50
C MET A 152 11.38 6.18 0.26
N ASP A 153 10.86 4.99 0.01
CA ASP A 153 11.22 4.18 -1.18
C ASP A 153 11.04 4.92 -2.52
N SER A 154 10.08 5.84 -2.59
CA SER A 154 9.79 6.64 -3.79
C SER A 154 10.69 7.89 -3.93
N ALA A 155 11.62 8.15 -3.00
CA ALA A 155 12.41 9.38 -2.97
C ALA A 155 13.16 9.64 -4.28
N GLU A 156 13.89 8.64 -4.78
CA GLU A 156 14.67 8.75 -6.02
C GLU A 156 13.79 9.12 -7.22
N TYR A 157 12.61 8.49 -7.35
CA TYR A 157 11.65 8.83 -8.39
C TYR A 157 11.22 10.30 -8.32
N PHE A 158 10.93 10.81 -7.13
CA PHE A 158 10.53 12.21 -6.97
C PHE A 158 11.68 13.16 -7.29
N PHE A 159 12.92 12.84 -6.92
CA PHE A 159 14.09 13.66 -7.23
C PHE A 159 14.38 13.72 -8.72
N GLU A 160 14.35 12.58 -9.41
CA GLU A 160 14.52 12.51 -10.87
C GLU A 160 13.43 13.31 -11.61
N ASN A 161 12.21 13.34 -11.07
CA ASN A 161 11.07 14.04 -11.65
C ASN A 161 10.85 15.44 -11.08
N ALA A 162 11.73 15.96 -10.23
CA ALA A 162 11.50 17.20 -9.49
C ALA A 162 11.16 18.38 -10.42
N GLN A 163 11.88 18.53 -11.53
CA GLN A 163 11.64 19.56 -12.53
C GLN A 163 10.26 19.48 -13.19
N ARG A 164 9.72 18.27 -13.41
CA ARG A 164 8.36 18.08 -13.93
C ARG A 164 7.33 18.42 -12.87
N ILE A 165 7.58 18.01 -11.63
CA ILE A 165 6.65 18.18 -10.49
C ILE A 165 6.48 19.68 -10.15
N VAL A 166 7.53 20.48 -10.19
CA VAL A 166 7.45 21.90 -9.81
C VAL A 166 6.87 22.82 -10.88
N ARG A 167 6.49 22.30 -12.06
CA ARG A 167 5.92 23.14 -13.13
C ARG A 167 4.57 23.75 -12.71
N PRO A 168 4.25 24.98 -13.14
CA PRO A 168 2.97 25.62 -12.82
C PRO A 168 1.76 24.82 -13.31
N ASP A 169 1.87 24.20 -14.49
CA ASP A 169 0.87 23.37 -15.16
C ASP A 169 0.94 21.89 -14.78
N TYR A 170 1.69 21.55 -13.73
CA TYR A 170 1.86 20.16 -13.30
C TYR A 170 0.53 19.50 -12.92
N LEU A 171 0.19 18.46 -13.68
CA LEU A 171 -0.83 17.47 -13.35
C LEU A 171 -0.15 16.14 -13.00
N PRO A 172 -0.38 15.57 -11.81
CA PRO A 172 0.17 14.27 -11.45
C PRO A 172 -0.22 13.18 -12.45
N SER A 173 0.72 12.31 -12.79
CA SER A 173 0.47 11.09 -13.53
C SER A 173 -0.03 9.96 -12.61
N GLU A 174 -0.58 8.89 -13.17
CA GLU A 174 -0.90 7.68 -12.39
C GLU A 174 0.33 7.11 -11.67
N MET A 175 1.53 7.24 -12.24
CA MET A 175 2.78 6.82 -11.60
C MET A 175 3.11 7.69 -10.38
N ASP A 176 2.86 9.01 -10.46
CA ASP A 176 2.98 9.90 -9.30
C ASP A 176 2.01 9.49 -8.20
N VAL A 177 0.76 9.18 -8.56
CA VAL A 177 -0.26 8.71 -7.62
C VAL A 177 0.15 7.38 -6.97
N LEU A 178 0.66 6.42 -7.74
CA LEU A 178 1.12 5.12 -7.22
C LEU A 178 2.27 5.27 -6.23
N ARG A 179 3.20 6.21 -6.48
CA ARG A 179 4.38 6.47 -5.66
C ARG A 179 4.14 7.45 -4.52
N ALA A 180 3.08 8.24 -4.61
CA ALA A 180 2.64 9.15 -3.56
C ALA A 180 2.22 8.37 -2.30
N ARG A 181 2.70 8.87 -1.17
CA ARG A 181 2.50 8.29 0.14
C ARG A 181 1.65 9.20 1.01
N THR A 182 0.58 8.62 1.51
CA THR A 182 -0.23 9.16 2.59
C THR A 182 -0.32 8.08 3.66
N LYS A 183 -0.16 8.44 4.93
CA LYS A 183 -0.39 7.51 6.03
C LYS A 183 -1.87 7.16 6.06
N THR A 184 -2.21 5.91 5.73
CA THR A 184 -3.57 5.39 5.79
C THR A 184 -4.04 5.31 7.24
N THR A 185 -5.09 6.05 7.58
CA THR A 185 -5.77 6.02 8.87
C THR A 185 -7.20 5.54 8.69
N GLY A 186 -7.64 4.58 9.50
CA GLY A 186 -8.95 3.96 9.38
C GLY A 186 -9.01 2.83 8.35
N ILE A 187 -10.21 2.65 7.80
CA ILE A 187 -10.59 1.57 6.88
C ILE A 187 -11.16 2.24 5.62
N TYR A 188 -10.62 1.87 4.46
CA TYR A 188 -11.09 2.32 3.15
C TYR A 188 -11.64 1.14 2.38
N GLU A 189 -12.79 1.34 1.75
CA GLU A 189 -13.46 0.32 0.96
C GLU A 189 -13.39 0.67 -0.52
N THR A 190 -13.20 -0.33 -1.38
CA THR A 190 -13.28 -0.17 -2.83
C THR A 190 -14.02 -1.36 -3.41
N ARG A 191 -15.01 -1.07 -4.27
CA ARG A 191 -15.79 -2.09 -4.97
C ARG A 191 -15.51 -2.03 -6.45
N PHE A 192 -15.29 -3.19 -7.07
CA PHE A 192 -15.05 -3.30 -8.51
C PHE A 192 -15.45 -4.68 -9.03
N GLN A 193 -15.66 -4.77 -10.35
CA GLN A 193 -15.94 -6.04 -11.02
C GLN A 193 -14.65 -6.63 -11.58
N MET A 194 -14.39 -7.91 -11.30
CA MET A 194 -13.26 -8.66 -11.83
C MET A 194 -13.76 -9.88 -12.63
N GLY A 195 -14.14 -9.65 -13.89
CA GLY A 195 -14.86 -10.63 -14.69
C GLY A 195 -16.27 -10.82 -14.16
N GLN A 196 -16.59 -12.03 -13.68
CA GLN A 196 -17.90 -12.35 -13.08
C GLN A 196 -17.92 -12.18 -11.56
N LEU A 197 -16.77 -11.89 -10.94
CA LEU A 197 -16.65 -11.72 -9.49
C LEU A 197 -16.88 -10.26 -9.11
N SER A 198 -17.78 -10.04 -8.15
CA SER A 198 -17.96 -8.74 -7.50
C SER A 198 -16.99 -8.65 -6.33
N ILE A 199 -15.98 -7.79 -6.41
CA ILE A 199 -14.94 -7.67 -5.38
C ILE A 199 -15.27 -6.49 -4.47
N HIS A 200 -15.18 -6.74 -3.16
CA HIS A 200 -15.21 -5.70 -2.11
C HIS A 200 -13.90 -5.76 -1.33
N MET A 201 -13.02 -4.81 -1.65
CA MET A 201 -11.68 -4.74 -1.09
C MET A 201 -11.63 -3.75 0.07
N PHE A 202 -10.97 -4.14 1.15
CA PHE A 202 -10.75 -3.33 2.35
C PHE A 202 -9.25 -3.05 2.51
N ASP A 203 -8.87 -1.77 2.52
CA ASP A 203 -7.53 -1.30 2.89
C ASP A 203 -7.54 -0.71 4.29
N VAL A 204 -6.69 -1.23 5.15
CA VAL A 204 -6.62 -0.84 6.55
C VAL A 204 -5.23 -0.30 6.89
N GLY A 205 -5.18 0.67 7.80
CA GLY A 205 -3.91 1.21 8.29
C GLY A 205 -2.99 0.10 8.84
N GLY A 206 -1.75 0.05 8.34
CA GLY A 206 -0.76 -0.99 8.70
C GLY A 206 0.02 -0.74 9.99
N GLN A 207 0.01 0.51 10.47
CA GLN A 207 0.73 0.93 11.67
C GLN A 207 0.08 0.36 12.92
N ARG A 208 0.86 0.16 13.98
CA ARG A 208 0.40 -0.49 15.23
C ARG A 208 -0.84 0.17 15.83
N SER A 209 -0.89 1.50 15.82
CA SER A 209 -2.02 2.29 16.33
C SER A 209 -3.33 2.05 15.57
N GLU A 210 -3.25 1.62 14.31
CA GLU A 210 -4.42 1.38 13.45
C GLU A 210 -4.95 -0.06 13.55
N ARG A 211 -4.14 -1.03 14.01
CA ARG A 211 -4.48 -2.46 13.98
C ARG A 211 -5.69 -2.84 14.83
N LYS A 212 -5.99 -2.07 15.89
CA LYS A 212 -7.18 -2.30 16.72
C LYS A 212 -8.49 -2.16 15.92
N LYS A 213 -8.48 -1.41 14.81
CA LYS A 213 -9.65 -1.18 13.96
C LYS A 213 -9.92 -2.35 13.00
N TRP A 214 -8.96 -3.24 12.79
CA TRP A 214 -9.05 -4.29 11.77
C TRP A 214 -10.19 -5.27 12.03
N ILE A 215 -10.51 -5.53 13.30
CA ILE A 215 -11.58 -6.46 13.71
C ILE A 215 -12.94 -6.11 13.08
N HIS A 216 -13.18 -4.83 12.75
CA HIS A 216 -14.40 -4.37 12.10
C HIS A 216 -14.57 -4.85 10.65
N CYS A 217 -13.53 -5.46 10.06
CA CYS A 217 -13.54 -5.97 8.69
C CYS A 217 -13.37 -7.49 8.60
N PHE A 218 -13.31 -8.22 9.74
CA PHE A 218 -12.95 -9.64 9.76
C PHE A 218 -14.12 -10.59 9.46
N GLU A 219 -15.36 -10.09 9.47
CA GLU A 219 -16.53 -10.92 9.21
C GLU A 219 -16.69 -11.27 7.73
N ASN A 220 -16.84 -12.57 7.45
CA ASN A 220 -17.11 -13.12 6.13
C ASN A 220 -16.05 -12.74 5.07
N VAL A 221 -14.78 -12.69 5.46
CA VAL A 221 -13.66 -12.45 4.55
C VAL A 221 -13.40 -13.70 3.70
N THR A 222 -13.54 -13.56 2.38
CA THR A 222 -13.29 -14.64 1.41
C THR A 222 -11.79 -14.92 1.27
N SER A 223 -10.97 -13.87 1.21
CA SER A 223 -9.52 -14.01 1.06
C SER A 223 -8.78 -12.84 1.70
N ILE A 224 -7.59 -13.12 2.21
CA ILE A 224 -6.66 -12.09 2.70
C ILE A 224 -5.53 -11.95 1.69
N ILE A 225 -5.22 -10.71 1.32
CA ILE A 225 -3.96 -10.39 0.66
C ILE A 225 -3.06 -9.79 1.74
N PHE A 226 -2.06 -10.55 2.16
CA PHE A 226 -1.07 -10.08 3.11
C PHE A 226 0.15 -9.54 2.36
N CYS A 227 0.40 -8.24 2.49
CA CYS A 227 1.50 -7.54 1.84
C CYS A 227 2.72 -7.47 2.77
N VAL A 228 3.84 -8.00 2.29
CA VAL A 228 5.17 -7.97 2.92
C VAL A 228 6.09 -7.14 2.03
N ALA A 229 6.77 -6.15 2.59
CA ALA A 229 7.83 -5.45 1.87
C ALA A 229 9.15 -6.22 2.01
N LEU A 230 9.59 -6.89 0.94
CA LEU A 230 10.85 -7.63 0.94
C LEU A 230 12.04 -6.74 1.24
N SER A 231 12.02 -5.48 0.82
CA SER A 231 13.10 -4.49 0.98
C SER A 231 13.34 -4.01 2.41
N GLU A 232 12.48 -4.38 3.37
CA GLU A 232 12.54 -3.90 4.77
C GLU A 232 13.32 -4.85 5.70
N TYR A 233 14.01 -5.86 5.16
CA TYR A 233 14.76 -6.86 5.93
C TYR A 233 15.90 -6.29 6.78
N ASP A 234 16.44 -5.14 6.40
CA ASP A 234 17.57 -4.45 7.03
C ASP A 234 17.16 -3.12 7.70
N GLN A 235 15.86 -2.88 7.86
CA GLN A 235 15.32 -1.66 8.42
C GLN A 235 14.66 -1.88 9.78
N VAL A 236 14.61 -0.81 10.58
CA VAL A 236 13.91 -0.76 11.86
C VAL A 236 12.57 -0.02 11.75
N LEU A 237 11.65 -0.27 12.68
CA LEU A 237 10.36 0.42 12.71
C LEU A 237 10.55 1.91 12.99
N LEU A 238 9.68 2.73 12.39
CA LEU A 238 9.62 4.16 12.72
C LEU A 238 9.10 4.39 14.14
N GLU A 239 8.19 3.52 14.58
CA GLU A 239 7.62 3.59 15.93
C GLU A 239 8.57 3.05 17.01
N GLU A 240 9.56 2.23 16.64
CA GLU A 240 10.46 1.54 17.59
C GLU A 240 11.79 1.13 16.92
N SER A 241 12.86 1.88 17.19
CA SER A 241 14.16 1.71 16.52
C SER A 241 14.93 0.44 16.90
N SER A 242 14.53 -0.26 17.97
CA SER A 242 15.12 -1.55 18.38
C SER A 242 14.58 -2.74 17.58
N GLN A 243 13.50 -2.56 16.82
CA GLN A 243 12.79 -3.66 16.20
C GLN A 243 12.90 -3.66 14.68
N ASN A 244 13.37 -4.78 14.14
CA ASN A 244 13.45 -5.01 12.70
C ASN A 244 12.05 -5.11 12.06
N ARG A 245 11.85 -4.43 10.92
CA ARG A 245 10.56 -4.37 10.21
C ARG A 245 10.10 -5.71 9.66
N MET A 246 11.01 -6.52 9.12
CA MET A 246 10.67 -7.86 8.61
C MET A 246 10.25 -8.81 9.73
N MET A 247 10.91 -8.72 10.89
CA MET A 247 10.50 -9.49 12.08
C MET A 247 9.13 -9.06 12.60
N GLU A 248 8.83 -7.75 12.62
CA GLU A 248 7.47 -7.26 12.91
C GLU A 248 6.44 -7.79 11.90
N SER A 249 6.78 -7.85 10.60
CA SER A 249 5.90 -8.41 9.58
C SER A 249 5.64 -9.91 9.79
N LEU A 250 6.64 -10.68 10.24
CA LEU A 250 6.48 -12.09 10.60
C LEU A 250 5.57 -12.28 11.81
N LEU A 251 5.76 -11.50 12.88
CA LEU A 251 4.90 -11.53 14.07
C LEU A 251 3.45 -11.15 13.73
N LEU A 252 3.28 -10.13 12.89
CA LEU A 252 1.98 -9.71 12.40
C LEU A 252 1.31 -10.83 11.58
N PHE A 253 2.05 -11.47 10.69
CA PHE A 253 1.53 -12.57 9.88
C PHE A 253 1.15 -13.78 10.75
N ASP A 254 1.98 -14.15 11.72
CA ASP A 254 1.68 -15.22 12.70
C ASP A 254 0.34 -14.97 13.41
N SER A 255 0.09 -13.73 13.84
CA SER A 255 -1.17 -13.35 14.50
C SER A 255 -2.39 -13.40 13.58
N VAL A 256 -2.20 -13.16 12.27
CA VAL A 256 -3.27 -13.22 11.27
C VAL A 256 -3.55 -14.66 10.88
N VAL A 257 -2.55 -15.39 10.41
CA VAL A 257 -2.73 -16.74 9.84
C VAL A 257 -3.24 -17.74 10.87
N ASN A 258 -2.94 -17.55 12.15
CA ASN A 258 -3.42 -18.41 13.25
C ASN A 258 -4.66 -17.84 13.97
N SER A 259 -5.27 -16.79 13.45
CA SER A 259 -6.48 -16.20 14.01
C SER A 259 -7.70 -17.09 13.78
N ARG A 260 -8.53 -17.25 14.81
CA ARG A 260 -9.83 -17.94 14.71
C ARG A 260 -10.77 -17.35 13.66
N TRP A 261 -10.59 -16.08 13.33
CA TRP A 261 -11.42 -15.38 12.34
C TRP A 261 -11.16 -15.86 10.92
N PHE A 262 -10.00 -16.47 10.65
CA PHE A 262 -9.53 -16.76 9.29
C PHE A 262 -9.30 -18.23 9.01
N VAL A 263 -9.86 -19.13 9.83
CA VAL A 263 -9.66 -20.59 9.75
C VAL A 263 -10.02 -21.18 8.37
N ARG A 264 -10.93 -20.56 7.64
CA ARG A 264 -11.35 -20.98 6.28
C ARG A 264 -10.92 -20.00 5.18
N THR A 265 -10.18 -18.97 5.54
CA THR A 265 -9.77 -17.92 4.61
C THR A 265 -8.51 -18.37 3.87
N SER A 266 -8.47 -18.15 2.56
CA SER A 266 -7.24 -18.33 1.80
C SER A 266 -6.33 -17.11 1.92
N ILE A 267 -5.02 -17.37 2.04
CA ILE A 267 -4.02 -16.34 2.25
C ILE A 267 -3.20 -16.19 0.97
N ILE A 268 -3.32 -15.03 0.35
CA ILE A 268 -2.48 -14.61 -0.77
C ILE A 268 -1.35 -13.77 -0.17
N LEU A 269 -0.11 -14.22 -0.31
CA LEU A 269 1.06 -13.55 0.26
C LEU A 269 1.79 -12.77 -0.82
N PHE A 270 1.68 -11.44 -0.77
CA PHE A 270 2.43 -10.55 -1.65
C PHE A 270 3.78 -10.24 -1.03
N LEU A 271 4.82 -10.79 -1.64
CA LEU A 271 6.22 -10.45 -1.38
C LEU A 271 6.59 -9.28 -2.28
N ASN A 272 6.26 -8.07 -1.82
CA ASN A 272 6.31 -6.82 -2.56
C ASN A 272 7.67 -6.12 -2.49
N LYS A 273 7.85 -5.08 -3.31
CA LYS A 273 9.08 -4.28 -3.44
C LYS A 273 10.29 -5.13 -3.85
N VAL A 274 10.07 -6.11 -4.72
CA VAL A 274 11.12 -7.03 -5.20
C VAL A 274 12.22 -6.30 -5.99
N ASP A 275 11.87 -5.19 -6.64
CA ASP A 275 12.78 -4.26 -7.32
C ASP A 275 13.78 -3.63 -6.35
N ILE A 276 13.30 -3.04 -5.26
CA ILE A 276 14.14 -2.42 -4.23
C ILE A 276 14.94 -3.49 -3.49
N PHE A 277 14.32 -4.63 -3.18
CA PHE A 277 14.99 -5.77 -2.56
C PHE A 277 16.19 -6.24 -3.39
N LYS A 278 16.03 -6.37 -4.70
CA LYS A 278 17.12 -6.76 -5.62
C LYS A 278 18.28 -5.76 -5.61
N GLN A 279 17.99 -4.46 -5.55
CA GLN A 279 19.03 -3.42 -5.51
C GLN A 279 19.81 -3.42 -4.19
N LYS A 280 19.14 -3.67 -3.07
CA LYS A 280 19.74 -3.60 -1.73
C LYS A 280 20.59 -4.82 -1.38
N LEU A 281 20.21 -6.00 -1.88
CA LEU A 281 20.83 -7.27 -1.46
C LEU A 281 22.35 -7.33 -1.67
N SER A 282 22.88 -6.63 -2.69
CA SER A 282 24.33 -6.56 -2.92
C SER A 282 25.08 -5.65 -1.93
N ARG A 283 24.41 -4.64 -1.36
CA ARG A 283 24.99 -3.64 -0.44
C ARG A 283 24.77 -4.02 1.02
N SER A 284 23.62 -4.63 1.30
CA SER A 284 23.18 -5.04 2.62
C SER A 284 22.81 -6.53 2.57
N PRO A 285 23.78 -7.46 2.75
CA PRO A 285 23.52 -8.89 2.64
C PRO A 285 22.48 -9.38 3.66
N LEU A 286 21.52 -10.21 3.21
CA LEU A 286 20.43 -10.71 4.07
C LEU A 286 20.96 -11.49 5.30
N GLY A 287 22.08 -12.20 5.15
CA GLY A 287 22.70 -13.00 6.23
C GLY A 287 23.13 -12.19 7.45
N ASN A 288 23.35 -10.87 7.29
CA ASN A 288 23.68 -9.98 8.41
C ASN A 288 22.50 -9.79 9.39
N TYR A 289 21.27 -9.95 8.90
CA TYR A 289 20.03 -9.75 9.65
C TYR A 289 19.34 -11.09 9.97
N PHE A 290 19.62 -12.11 9.16
CA PHE A 290 19.09 -13.46 9.27
C PHE A 290 20.25 -14.46 9.28
N PRO A 291 20.88 -14.72 10.45
CA PRO A 291 22.12 -15.52 10.53
C PRO A 291 21.97 -16.98 10.06
N ASP A 292 20.74 -17.51 10.05
CA ASP A 292 20.40 -18.84 9.53
C ASP A 292 20.28 -18.89 7.99
N TYR A 293 20.41 -17.75 7.29
CA TYR A 293 20.41 -17.68 5.84
C TYR A 293 21.81 -17.81 5.24
N SER A 294 21.99 -18.80 4.37
CA SER A 294 23.28 -19.11 3.70
C SER A 294 23.23 -18.97 2.17
N GLY A 295 22.17 -18.36 1.61
CA GLY A 295 21.96 -18.29 0.16
C GLY A 295 22.75 -17.22 -0.59
N GLY A 296 23.55 -16.41 0.10
CA GLY A 296 24.32 -15.31 -0.49
C GLY A 296 23.44 -14.17 -1.02
N ASN A 297 23.92 -13.42 -2.01
CA ASN A 297 23.18 -12.27 -2.56
C ASN A 297 22.22 -12.65 -3.72
N ASP A 298 21.76 -13.89 -3.76
CA ASP A 298 20.82 -14.39 -4.77
C ASP A 298 19.38 -14.03 -4.40
N VAL A 299 18.76 -13.17 -5.20
CA VAL A 299 17.40 -12.64 -4.97
C VAL A 299 16.37 -13.75 -4.84
N GLN A 300 16.46 -14.80 -5.65
CA GLN A 300 15.49 -15.89 -5.65
C GLN A 300 15.65 -16.77 -4.41
N LYS A 301 16.88 -17.09 -4.02
CA LYS A 301 17.16 -17.83 -2.77
C LYS A 301 16.73 -17.02 -1.55
N ALA A 302 17.02 -15.71 -1.54
CA ALA A 302 16.67 -14.82 -0.45
C ALA A 302 15.14 -14.67 -0.30
N ALA A 303 14.42 -14.48 -1.41
CA ALA A 303 12.96 -14.44 -1.39
C ALA A 303 12.34 -15.78 -0.98
N LYS A 304 12.87 -16.92 -1.45
CA LYS A 304 12.43 -18.26 -1.03
C LYS A 304 12.68 -18.50 0.46
N TYR A 305 13.79 -18.03 0.99
CA TYR A 305 14.08 -18.10 2.41
C TYR A 305 13.08 -17.28 3.23
N LEU A 306 12.80 -16.03 2.83
CA LEU A 306 11.80 -15.22 3.52
C LEU A 306 10.41 -15.86 3.45
N LEU A 307 10.01 -16.36 2.27
CA LEU A 307 8.78 -17.14 2.12
C LEU A 307 8.74 -18.36 3.06
N TRP A 308 9.84 -19.10 3.18
CA TRP A 308 9.95 -20.22 4.10
C TRP A 308 9.72 -19.76 5.55
N ARG A 309 10.30 -18.63 5.99
CA ARG A 309 10.05 -18.06 7.32
C ARG A 309 8.56 -17.74 7.56
N PHE A 310 7.87 -17.18 6.57
CA PHE A 310 6.42 -16.94 6.66
C PHE A 310 5.62 -18.25 6.73
N ASN A 311 6.05 -19.28 5.99
CA ASN A 311 5.38 -20.58 6.04
C ASN A 311 5.58 -21.29 7.39
N GLN A 312 6.73 -21.12 8.05
CA GLN A 312 7.01 -21.72 9.37
C GLN A 312 6.04 -21.25 10.46
N VAL A 313 5.54 -20.02 10.39
CA VAL A 313 4.59 -19.49 11.38
C VAL A 313 3.13 -19.85 11.06
N ASN A 314 2.84 -20.43 9.90
CA ASN A 314 1.51 -20.90 9.51
C ASN A 314 1.15 -22.25 10.17
N ARG A 315 0.88 -22.22 11.47
CA ARG A 315 0.53 -23.40 12.28
C ARG A 315 -0.89 -23.90 12.05
N ALA A 316 -1.76 -23.03 11.53
CA ALA A 316 -3.12 -23.36 11.12
C ALA A 316 -3.19 -24.10 9.77
N TYR A 317 -2.06 -24.27 9.07
CA TYR A 317 -1.97 -24.92 7.76
C TYR A 317 -2.94 -24.34 6.72
N LEU A 318 -3.17 -23.02 6.78
CA LEU A 318 -3.99 -22.32 5.78
C LEU A 318 -3.32 -22.39 4.42
N ASN A 319 -4.13 -22.41 3.36
CA ASN A 319 -3.62 -22.35 1.98
C ASN A 319 -2.93 -21.00 1.75
N LEU A 320 -1.62 -21.07 1.50
CA LEU A 320 -0.75 -19.90 1.29
C LEU A 320 -0.33 -19.83 -0.18
N TYR A 321 -0.69 -18.75 -0.86
CA TYR A 321 -0.43 -18.51 -2.28
C TYR A 321 0.56 -17.33 -2.43
N PRO A 322 1.87 -17.60 -2.54
CA PRO A 322 2.87 -16.56 -2.59
C PRO A 322 3.06 -15.98 -3.99
N HIS A 323 3.21 -14.66 -4.08
CA HIS A 323 3.53 -13.94 -5.30
C HIS A 323 4.62 -12.90 -5.05
N LEU A 324 5.66 -12.93 -5.89
CA LEU A 324 6.61 -11.82 -5.98
C LEU A 324 5.94 -10.66 -6.71
N THR A 325 5.93 -9.49 -6.08
CA THR A 325 5.20 -8.33 -6.59
C THR A 325 6.07 -7.07 -6.61
N GLN A 326 5.79 -6.23 -7.59
CA GLN A 326 6.21 -4.84 -7.62
C GLN A 326 4.93 -4.01 -7.78
N ALA A 327 4.38 -3.51 -6.67
CA ALA A 327 3.10 -2.80 -6.67
C ALA A 327 3.08 -1.53 -7.54
N THR A 328 4.24 -0.98 -7.89
CA THR A 328 4.38 0.15 -8.82
C THR A 328 4.36 -0.25 -10.30
N ASP A 329 4.49 -1.54 -10.62
CA ASP A 329 4.41 -2.08 -11.98
C ASP A 329 2.99 -2.62 -12.26
N THR A 330 2.23 -1.87 -13.05
CA THR A 330 0.86 -2.24 -13.44
C THR A 330 0.79 -3.55 -14.22
N SER A 331 1.80 -3.89 -15.02
CA SER A 331 1.81 -5.15 -15.78
C SER A 331 2.03 -6.35 -14.86
N ASN A 332 2.97 -6.22 -13.91
CA ASN A 332 3.18 -7.23 -12.87
C ASN A 332 1.90 -7.47 -12.05
N ILE A 333 1.23 -6.40 -11.62
CA ILE A 333 0.00 -6.53 -10.82
C ILE A 333 -1.16 -7.11 -11.63
N ARG A 334 -1.31 -6.79 -12.93
CA ARG A 334 -2.31 -7.44 -13.79
C ARG A 334 -2.12 -8.96 -13.85
N LEU A 335 -0.89 -9.43 -14.02
CA LEU A 335 -0.57 -10.86 -14.07
C LEU A 335 -0.82 -11.55 -12.73
N VAL A 336 -0.39 -10.94 -11.63
CA VAL A 336 -0.57 -11.48 -10.28
C VAL A 336 -2.05 -11.56 -9.93
N PHE A 337 -2.84 -10.52 -10.25
CA PHE A 337 -4.28 -10.54 -9.98
C PHE A 337 -5.07 -11.51 -10.85
N ALA A 338 -4.58 -11.83 -12.06
CA ALA A 338 -5.16 -12.91 -12.85
C ALA A 338 -5.03 -14.27 -12.14
N ALA A 339 -3.86 -14.57 -11.58
CA ALA A 339 -3.65 -15.78 -10.78
C ALA A 339 -4.47 -15.78 -9.48
N VAL A 340 -4.53 -14.63 -8.79
CA VAL A 340 -5.35 -14.46 -7.58
C VAL A 340 -6.84 -14.67 -7.87
N LYS A 341 -7.34 -14.19 -9.01
CA LYS A 341 -8.74 -14.41 -9.43
C LYS A 341 -9.07 -15.89 -9.51
N GLU A 342 -8.19 -16.71 -10.08
CA GLU A 342 -8.40 -18.16 -10.18
C GLU A 342 -8.44 -18.81 -8.80
N THR A 343 -7.53 -18.42 -7.90
CA THR A 343 -7.53 -18.88 -6.50
C THR A 343 -8.83 -18.53 -5.78
N ILE A 344 -9.28 -17.27 -5.90
CA ILE A 344 -10.53 -16.81 -5.27
C ILE A 344 -11.73 -17.58 -5.83
N LEU A 345 -11.79 -17.76 -7.16
CA LEU A 345 -12.88 -18.48 -7.80
C LEU A 345 -12.94 -19.94 -7.34
N ASN A 346 -11.80 -20.64 -7.31
CA ASN A 346 -11.72 -22.03 -6.86
C ASN A 346 -12.18 -22.19 -5.41
N ASN A 347 -11.81 -21.26 -4.53
CA ASN A 347 -12.26 -21.28 -3.13
C ASN A 347 -13.76 -21.00 -3.01
N ALA A 348 -14.27 -20.00 -3.74
CA ALA A 348 -15.70 -19.68 -3.75
C ALA A 348 -16.54 -20.87 -4.25
N LEU A 349 -16.05 -21.61 -5.24
CA LEU A 349 -16.71 -22.82 -5.75
C LEU A 349 -16.70 -23.96 -4.72
N LYS A 350 -15.59 -24.19 -4.02
CA LYS A 350 -15.52 -25.17 -2.91
C LYS A 350 -16.47 -24.83 -1.77
N ASP A 351 -16.51 -23.56 -1.36
CA ASP A 351 -17.40 -23.10 -0.29
C ASP A 351 -18.89 -23.23 -0.68
N SER A 352 -19.20 -23.15 -1.98
CA SER A 352 -20.55 -23.38 -2.51
C SER A 352 -20.94 -24.86 -2.65
N GLY A 353 -20.02 -25.80 -2.41
CA GLY A 353 -20.25 -27.25 -2.54
C GLY A 353 -20.39 -27.75 -3.97
N ILE A 354 -19.93 -26.96 -4.96
CA ILE A 354 -19.94 -27.33 -6.38
C ILE A 354 -18.70 -28.18 -6.75
N LEU A 355 -17.61 -28.01 -5.99
CA LEU A 355 -16.36 -28.77 -6.02
C LEU A 355 -16.12 -29.39 -4.65
#